data_AF-R1EDW3-F1
#
_entry.id   AF-R1EDW3-F1
#
_cell.length_a   1.000
_cell.length_b   1.000
_cell.length_c   1.000
_cell.angle_alpha   90.00
_cell.angle_beta   90.00
_cell.angle_gamma   90.00
#
_symmetry.space_group_name_H-M   'P 1'
#
loop_
_entity.id
_entity.type
_entity.pdbx_description
1 polymer ?
#
loop_
_entity_poly.entity_id
_entity_poly.type
_entity_poly.pdbx_seq_one_letter_code
_entity_poly.pdbx_strand_id
1 'polypeptide(L)'
;MKHEWSRYCFLAMARVALVSKNGQVSDTRAAGWNPIVNWDLKPGNVLLDHPDPYAEFPFMCQYPTPKITDFGMAAWTKAGQQTAALKNPQDMRGYGTQDHQPPELIRRDIPFLTLMSFPNPAATRARVNQLIPYRRPPAPVGTADNSPHAGIDSWTAVWQVGLTMQMLMSLELDTIAKGVDFSAADGGRDAPSRAWLRPRYSGRLVELVYQCLHAHPADRIAVDALHDEVMDACAHVQEVFDAAPPWAPGLQDLAAPLDKYPVSANRL
;
A
#
# COMPACT_ATOMS: atom_id res chain seq x y z
N MET A 1 -20.77 8.26 -0.85
CA MET A 1 -20.85 6.81 -1.17
C MET A 1 -19.52 6.21 -1.61
N LYS A 2 -18.83 6.74 -2.65
CA LYS A 2 -17.53 6.16 -3.09
C LYS A 2 -16.39 6.37 -2.09
N HIS A 3 -16.43 7.42 -1.28
CA HIS A 3 -15.31 7.83 -0.43
C HIS A 3 -15.21 7.02 0.87
N GLU A 4 -16.36 6.68 1.44
CA GLU A 4 -16.50 5.97 2.70
C GLU A 4 -16.10 4.49 2.52
N TRP A 5 -16.58 3.88 1.44
CA TRP A 5 -16.14 2.54 1.03
C TRP A 5 -14.62 2.47 0.84
N SER A 6 -14.00 3.48 0.19
CA SER A 6 -12.56 3.46 -0.07
C SER A 6 -11.76 3.46 1.23
N ARG A 7 -12.23 4.17 2.26
CA ARG A 7 -11.59 4.13 3.58
C ARG A 7 -11.75 2.78 4.26
N TYR A 8 -12.94 2.17 4.18
CA TYR A 8 -13.16 0.84 4.75
C TYR A 8 -12.22 -0.21 4.12
N CYS A 9 -12.03 -0.14 2.81
CA CYS A 9 -11.10 -1.04 2.12
C CYS A 9 -9.64 -0.73 2.43
N PHE A 10 -9.28 0.55 2.54
CA PHE A 10 -7.93 0.91 2.98
C PHE A 10 -7.65 0.38 4.39
N LEU A 11 -8.63 0.46 5.29
CA LEU A 11 -8.49 -0.06 6.65
C LEU A 11 -8.28 -1.57 6.67
N ALA A 12 -9.08 -2.32 5.90
CA ALA A 12 -8.93 -3.77 5.80
C ALA A 12 -7.56 -4.19 5.23
N MET A 13 -7.09 -3.47 4.20
CA MET A 13 -5.77 -3.69 3.60
C MET A 13 -4.64 -3.36 4.59
N ALA A 14 -4.72 -2.24 5.31
CA ALA A 14 -3.75 -1.86 6.33
C ALA A 14 -3.71 -2.87 7.48
N ARG A 15 -4.86 -3.39 7.92
CA ARG A 15 -4.96 -4.46 8.93
C ARG A 15 -4.29 -5.75 8.47
N VAL A 16 -4.49 -6.15 7.22
CA VAL A 16 -3.85 -7.35 6.68
C VAL A 16 -2.34 -7.19 6.60
N ALA A 17 -1.85 -6.01 6.22
CA ALA A 17 -0.41 -5.72 6.28
C ALA A 17 0.11 -5.78 7.74
N LEU A 18 -0.62 -5.21 8.70
CA LEU A 18 -0.23 -5.22 10.11
C LEU A 18 -0.26 -6.62 10.72
N VAL A 19 -1.30 -7.41 10.45
CA VAL A 19 -1.38 -8.83 10.87
C VAL A 19 -0.29 -9.65 10.21
N SER A 20 0.06 -9.37 8.95
CA SER A 20 1.18 -10.06 8.29
C SER A 20 2.50 -9.80 9.02
N LYS A 21 2.75 -8.55 9.44
CA LYS A 21 3.92 -8.12 10.22
C LYS A 21 3.93 -8.69 11.66
N ASN A 22 2.80 -8.61 12.35
CA ASN A 22 2.74 -8.76 13.81
C ASN A 22 1.92 -9.96 14.30
N GLY A 23 1.14 -10.61 13.44
CA GLY A 23 0.23 -11.71 13.80
C GLY A 23 -1.04 -11.26 14.50
N GLN A 24 -1.20 -9.95 14.67
CA GLN A 24 -2.31 -9.29 15.34
C GLN A 24 -2.38 -7.83 14.89
N VAL A 25 -3.53 -7.18 15.13
CA VAL A 25 -3.72 -5.74 14.90
C VAL A 25 -3.21 -4.97 16.12
N SER A 26 -1.90 -4.88 16.26
CA SER A 26 -1.19 -4.13 17.31
C SER A 26 0.19 -3.74 16.79
N ASP A 27 0.77 -2.71 17.40
CA ASP A 27 2.18 -2.33 17.28
C ASP A 27 3.16 -3.44 17.70
N THR A 28 2.73 -4.35 18.58
CA THR A 28 3.53 -5.45 19.10
C THR A 28 3.33 -6.75 18.33
N ARG A 29 4.37 -7.57 18.25
CA ARG A 29 4.31 -8.90 17.62
C ARG A 29 3.74 -9.94 18.60
N ALA A 30 2.75 -10.70 18.14
CA ALA A 30 2.18 -11.82 18.87
C ALA A 30 3.25 -12.89 19.20
N ALA A 31 3.16 -13.47 20.38
CA ALA A 31 4.10 -14.50 20.82
C ALA A 31 4.11 -15.68 19.85
N GLY A 32 5.31 -16.06 19.38
CA GLY A 32 5.48 -17.16 18.41
C GLY A 32 5.15 -16.81 16.96
N TRP A 33 4.70 -15.58 16.67
CA TRP A 33 4.46 -15.17 15.28
C TRP A 33 5.77 -14.96 14.52
N ASN A 34 5.84 -15.53 13.31
CA ASN A 34 6.87 -15.20 12.35
C ASN A 34 6.23 -14.31 11.28
N PRO A 35 6.77 -13.11 11.02
CA PRO A 35 6.19 -12.23 10.02
C PRO A 35 6.11 -12.90 8.66
N ILE A 36 5.03 -12.63 7.96
CA ILE A 36 4.81 -13.05 6.59
C ILE A 36 4.73 -11.82 5.71
N VAL A 37 4.99 -12.03 4.43
CA VAL A 37 4.77 -11.04 3.39
C VAL A 37 3.86 -11.66 2.36
N ASN A 38 2.75 -10.97 2.06
CA ASN A 38 1.91 -11.30 0.92
C ASN A 38 2.43 -10.51 -0.27
N TRP A 39 2.83 -11.20 -1.34
CA TRP A 39 3.37 -10.58 -2.57
C TRP A 39 2.29 -10.22 -3.57
N ASP A 40 1.03 -10.48 -3.27
CA ASP A 40 -0.05 -10.41 -4.25
C ASP A 40 -1.24 -9.58 -3.73
N LEU A 41 -0.96 -8.55 -2.95
CA LEU A 41 -1.99 -7.56 -2.60
C LEU A 41 -2.35 -6.74 -3.84
N LYS A 42 -3.57 -6.94 -4.35
CA LYS A 42 -4.11 -6.34 -5.57
C LYS A 42 -5.63 -6.28 -5.53
N PRO A 43 -6.29 -5.45 -6.37
CA PRO A 43 -7.76 -5.37 -6.40
C PRO A 43 -8.46 -6.72 -6.58
N GLY A 44 -7.90 -7.61 -7.41
CA GLY A 44 -8.46 -8.96 -7.63
C GLY A 44 -8.47 -9.87 -6.39
N ASN A 45 -7.68 -9.53 -5.36
CA ASN A 45 -7.62 -10.26 -4.09
C ASN A 45 -8.37 -9.53 -2.96
N VAL A 46 -9.17 -8.51 -3.29
CA VAL A 46 -10.13 -7.87 -2.39
C VAL A 46 -11.52 -8.43 -2.70
N LEU A 47 -11.99 -9.38 -1.90
CA LEU A 47 -13.34 -9.92 -2.00
C LEU A 47 -14.31 -9.10 -1.15
N LEU A 48 -15.60 -9.20 -1.46
CA LEU A 48 -16.67 -8.53 -0.72
C LEU A 48 -17.57 -9.59 -0.08
N ASP A 49 -17.74 -9.48 1.23
CA ASP A 49 -18.69 -10.26 2.02
C ASP A 49 -19.92 -9.41 2.37
N HIS A 50 -20.94 -10.01 2.97
CA HIS A 50 -22.11 -9.30 3.46
C HIS A 50 -21.71 -8.14 4.40
N PRO A 51 -22.48 -7.04 4.42
CA PRO A 51 -22.29 -6.00 5.42
C PRO A 51 -22.31 -6.57 6.84
N ASP A 52 -21.36 -6.14 7.66
CA ASP A 52 -21.28 -6.55 9.06
C ASP A 52 -22.11 -5.60 9.93
N PRO A 53 -23.22 -6.04 10.55
CA PRO A 53 -24.03 -5.19 11.41
C PRO A 53 -23.30 -4.77 12.70
N TYR A 54 -22.18 -5.43 13.03
CA TYR A 54 -21.34 -5.14 14.20
C TYR A 54 -20.00 -4.51 13.81
N ALA A 55 -19.91 -3.91 12.62
CA ALA A 55 -18.70 -3.21 12.21
C ALA A 55 -18.35 -2.10 13.23
N GLU A 56 -17.05 -1.91 13.43
CA GLU A 56 -16.50 -1.00 14.45
C GLU A 56 -16.99 0.45 14.29
N PHE A 57 -17.18 0.89 13.05
CA PHE A 57 -17.77 2.19 12.75
C PHE A 57 -19.16 2.00 12.14
N PRO A 58 -20.23 2.58 12.73
CA PRO A 58 -21.59 2.47 12.21
C PRO A 58 -21.76 2.77 10.71
N PHE A 59 -20.99 3.71 10.14
CA PHE A 59 -21.06 3.97 8.71
C PHE A 59 -20.67 2.74 7.86
N MET A 60 -19.81 1.86 8.37
CA MET A 60 -19.34 0.65 7.67
C MET A 60 -20.44 -0.41 7.55
N CYS A 61 -21.42 -0.44 8.46
CA CYS A 61 -22.53 -1.40 8.43
C CYS A 61 -23.39 -1.30 7.16
N GLN A 62 -23.25 -0.20 6.39
CA GLN A 62 -23.97 0.04 5.14
C GLN A 62 -23.23 -0.51 3.91
N TYR A 63 -22.00 -0.98 4.07
CA TYR A 63 -21.14 -1.39 2.96
C TYR A 63 -20.79 -2.89 3.07
N PRO A 64 -20.62 -3.59 1.93
CA PRO A 64 -20.03 -4.93 1.92
C PRO A 64 -18.68 -4.94 2.64
N THR A 65 -18.41 -6.01 3.39
CA THR A 65 -17.18 -6.13 4.17
C THR A 65 -16.03 -6.55 3.26
N PRO A 66 -14.96 -5.74 3.10
CA PRO A 66 -13.79 -6.16 2.34
C PRO A 66 -13.04 -7.30 3.05
N LYS A 67 -12.74 -8.36 2.31
CA LYS A 67 -11.98 -9.53 2.76
C LYS A 67 -10.77 -9.70 1.85
N ILE A 68 -9.58 -9.61 2.42
CA ILE A 68 -8.34 -9.80 1.66
C ILE A 68 -8.03 -11.29 1.62
N THR A 69 -7.83 -11.80 0.42
CA THR A 69 -7.63 -13.23 0.16
C THR A 69 -6.27 -13.52 -0.47
N ASP A 70 -6.08 -14.78 -0.82
CA ASP A 70 -4.97 -15.32 -1.58
C ASP A 70 -3.60 -15.08 -0.93
N PHE A 71 -3.31 -15.93 0.05
CA PHE A 71 -1.99 -16.07 0.64
C PHE A 71 -1.19 -17.21 -0.01
N GLY A 72 -1.60 -17.70 -1.19
CA GLY A 72 -0.94 -18.81 -1.86
C GLY A 72 0.51 -18.51 -2.26
N MET A 73 0.83 -17.23 -2.44
CA MET A 73 2.20 -16.75 -2.66
C MET A 73 2.88 -16.20 -1.41
N ALA A 74 2.22 -16.17 -0.25
CA ALA A 74 2.81 -15.58 0.94
C ALA A 74 4.03 -16.37 1.43
N ALA A 75 5.01 -15.68 2.01
CA ALA A 75 6.22 -16.30 2.54
C ALA A 75 6.60 -15.72 3.90
N TRP A 76 7.23 -16.53 4.75
CA TRP A 76 7.82 -16.04 6.01
C TRP A 76 9.08 -15.20 5.73
N THR A 77 9.25 -14.09 6.44
CA THR A 77 10.39 -13.15 6.25
C THR A 77 11.51 -13.31 7.28
N LYS A 78 11.46 -14.34 8.14
CA LYS A 78 12.38 -14.47 9.28
C LYS A 78 13.85 -14.43 8.86
N ALA A 79 14.57 -13.44 9.40
CA ALA A 79 16.02 -13.48 9.54
C ALA A 79 16.40 -14.63 10.49
N GLY A 80 16.52 -15.87 10.00
CA GLY A 80 17.04 -16.99 10.79
C GLY A 80 16.42 -18.37 10.55
N GLN A 81 15.26 -18.49 9.90
CA GLN A 81 14.78 -19.80 9.43
C GLN A 81 15.09 -19.94 7.94
N GLN A 82 16.13 -20.72 7.70
CA GLN A 82 16.74 -20.98 6.41
C GLN A 82 15.81 -21.79 5.51
N THR A 83 15.34 -21.18 4.43
CA THR A 83 16.03 -21.50 3.19
C THR A 83 17.00 -20.33 2.95
N ALA A 84 18.26 -20.62 2.62
CA ALA A 84 19.28 -19.58 2.47
C ALA A 84 18.98 -18.55 1.34
N ALA A 85 17.86 -18.73 0.62
CA ALA A 85 17.52 -18.05 -0.61
C ALA A 85 16.57 -16.86 -0.44
N LEU A 86 15.93 -16.62 0.72
CA LEU A 86 14.89 -15.60 0.87
C LEU A 86 15.22 -14.55 1.94
N LYS A 87 16.48 -14.10 1.99
CA LYS A 87 16.95 -13.18 3.04
C LYS A 87 16.85 -11.72 2.64
N ASN A 88 16.64 -11.45 1.36
CA ASN A 88 16.69 -10.12 0.80
C ASN A 88 15.49 -9.88 -0.12
N PRO A 89 14.83 -8.72 -0.07
CA PRO A 89 13.95 -8.25 -1.13
C PRO A 89 14.34 -8.60 -2.55
N GLN A 90 15.63 -8.50 -2.85
CA GLN A 90 16.13 -8.76 -4.19
C GLN A 90 16.13 -10.24 -4.60
N ASP A 91 16.01 -11.16 -3.65
CA ASP A 91 15.87 -12.60 -3.93
C ASP A 91 14.46 -12.93 -4.46
N MET A 92 13.48 -12.04 -4.19
CA MET A 92 12.07 -12.20 -4.57
C MET A 92 11.70 -11.40 -5.82
N ARG A 93 12.70 -10.94 -6.58
CA ARG A 93 12.45 -10.17 -7.80
C ARG A 93 11.63 -11.00 -8.80
N GLY A 94 10.55 -10.41 -9.29
CA GLY A 94 9.62 -11.04 -10.22
C GLY A 94 8.49 -11.83 -9.56
N TYR A 95 8.42 -11.88 -8.22
CA TYR A 95 7.28 -12.44 -7.51
C TYR A 95 6.10 -11.47 -7.46
N GLY A 96 4.89 -12.02 -7.29
CA GLY A 96 3.65 -11.25 -7.25
C GLY A 96 3.12 -10.85 -8.62
N THR A 97 1.99 -10.17 -8.63
CA THR A 97 1.41 -9.66 -9.88
C THR A 97 2.27 -8.54 -10.45
N GLN A 98 2.71 -8.78 -11.68
CA GLN A 98 3.50 -7.91 -12.54
C GLN A 98 3.34 -6.40 -12.30
N ASP A 99 2.11 -5.94 -12.48
CA ASP A 99 1.71 -4.54 -12.49
C ASP A 99 1.50 -3.94 -11.10
N HIS A 100 1.73 -4.75 -10.06
CA HIS A 100 1.57 -4.40 -8.65
C HIS A 100 2.90 -4.50 -7.89
N GLN A 101 3.98 -4.84 -8.59
CA GLN A 101 5.29 -5.02 -7.97
C GLN A 101 5.84 -3.68 -7.46
N PRO A 102 6.32 -3.61 -6.21
CA PRO A 102 7.10 -2.47 -5.76
C PRO A 102 8.49 -2.46 -6.42
N PRO A 103 9.19 -1.31 -6.46
CA PRO A 103 10.48 -1.21 -7.12
C PRO A 103 11.55 -2.20 -6.60
N GLU A 104 11.51 -2.64 -5.35
CA GLU A 104 12.42 -3.66 -4.82
C GLU A 104 12.21 -5.05 -5.46
N LEU A 105 11.00 -5.37 -5.91
CA LEU A 105 10.64 -6.64 -6.54
C LEU A 105 10.76 -6.62 -8.06
N ILE A 106 10.99 -5.47 -8.68
CA ILE A 106 11.17 -5.39 -10.13
C ILE A 106 12.44 -6.12 -10.55
N ARG A 107 12.31 -7.06 -11.50
CA ARG A 107 13.47 -7.72 -12.12
C ARG A 107 14.30 -6.72 -12.91
N ARG A 108 15.62 -6.89 -12.86
CA ARG A 108 16.58 -5.93 -13.44
C ARG A 108 17.10 -6.36 -14.81
N ASP A 109 16.57 -7.44 -15.38
CA ASP A 109 16.96 -7.85 -16.72
C ASP A 109 16.17 -7.08 -17.77
N ILE A 110 16.89 -6.55 -18.76
CA ILE A 110 16.30 -5.74 -19.83
C ILE A 110 15.23 -6.51 -20.63
N PRO A 111 15.43 -7.79 -20.99
CA PRO A 111 14.40 -8.55 -21.70
C PRO A 111 13.07 -8.61 -20.94
N PHE A 112 13.11 -8.84 -19.63
CA PHE A 112 11.92 -8.78 -18.79
C PHE A 112 11.33 -7.37 -18.79
N LEU A 113 12.11 -6.33 -18.50
CA LEU A 113 11.58 -4.95 -18.49
C LEU A 113 10.95 -4.53 -19.84
N THR A 114 11.49 -5.03 -20.96
CA THR A 114 10.88 -4.87 -22.29
C THR A 114 9.56 -5.63 -22.42
N LEU A 115 9.51 -6.91 -22.00
CA LEU A 115 8.29 -7.72 -21.99
C LEU A 115 7.16 -7.05 -21.18
N MET A 116 7.55 -6.41 -20.09
CA MET A 116 6.69 -5.69 -19.16
C MET A 116 6.19 -4.34 -19.71
N SER A 117 6.62 -3.96 -20.91
CA SER A 117 6.28 -2.68 -21.55
C SER A 117 6.71 -1.46 -20.73
N PHE A 118 7.81 -1.53 -19.97
CA PHE A 118 8.40 -0.32 -19.42
C PHE A 118 8.85 0.60 -20.57
N PRO A 119 8.51 1.89 -20.58
CA PRO A 119 8.80 2.79 -21.69
C PRO A 119 10.29 2.88 -22.03
N ASN A 120 11.16 2.82 -21.02
CA ASN A 120 12.60 2.84 -21.18
C ASN A 120 13.29 1.81 -20.25
N PRO A 121 13.36 0.53 -20.66
CA PRO A 121 13.88 -0.56 -19.83
C PRO A 121 15.28 -0.30 -19.26
N ALA A 122 16.16 0.33 -20.04
CA ALA A 122 17.53 0.63 -19.61
C ALA A 122 17.57 1.73 -18.53
N ALA A 123 16.81 2.81 -18.73
CA ALA A 123 16.72 3.90 -17.76
C ALA A 123 15.98 3.46 -16.48
N THR A 124 14.87 2.72 -16.61
CA THR A 124 14.18 2.07 -15.48
C THR A 124 15.17 1.23 -14.68
N ARG A 125 15.90 0.31 -15.33
CA ARG A 125 16.91 -0.51 -14.65
C ARG A 125 17.94 0.34 -13.90
N ALA A 126 18.47 1.37 -14.56
CA ALA A 126 19.48 2.25 -13.97
C ALA A 126 18.96 2.98 -12.73
N ARG A 127 17.77 3.58 -12.82
CA ARG A 127 17.16 4.33 -11.72
C ARG A 127 16.75 3.42 -10.57
N VAL A 128 16.11 2.28 -10.82
CA VAL A 128 15.78 1.36 -9.73
C VAL A 128 17.07 0.81 -9.08
N ASN A 129 18.19 0.69 -9.80
CA ASN A 129 19.49 0.35 -9.20
C ASN A 129 20.10 1.50 -8.38
N GLN A 130 19.74 2.75 -8.65
CA GLN A 130 20.13 3.90 -7.81
C GLN A 130 19.28 3.96 -6.54
N LEU A 131 17.96 3.80 -6.68
CA LEU A 131 17.00 3.84 -5.58
C LEU A 131 17.21 2.67 -4.61
N ILE A 132 17.37 1.47 -5.16
CA ILE A 132 17.46 0.23 -4.39
C ILE A 132 18.69 -0.52 -4.93
N PRO A 133 19.90 -0.06 -4.57
CA PRO A 133 21.13 -0.64 -5.05
C PRO A 133 21.18 -2.10 -4.66
N TYR A 134 21.65 -2.94 -5.59
CA TYR A 134 21.94 -4.32 -5.29
C TYR A 134 23.16 -4.38 -4.37
N ARG A 135 22.90 -4.24 -3.07
CA ARG A 135 23.85 -4.61 -2.04
C ARG A 135 23.37 -5.95 -1.52
N ARG A 136 24.10 -7.02 -1.85
CA ARG A 136 24.01 -8.24 -1.04
C ARG A 136 24.31 -7.77 0.39
N PRO A 137 23.36 -7.80 1.33
CA PRO A 137 23.67 -7.35 2.67
C PRO A 137 24.87 -8.16 3.17
N PRO A 138 25.81 -7.56 3.91
CA PRO A 138 26.72 -8.37 4.71
C PRO A 138 25.87 -9.39 5.50
N ALA A 139 26.40 -10.61 5.66
CA ALA A 139 25.75 -11.74 6.34
C ALA A 139 24.89 -11.28 7.52
N PRO A 140 23.74 -11.94 7.76
CA PRO A 140 22.59 -11.36 8.46
C PRO A 140 23.08 -10.65 9.71
N VAL A 141 23.02 -9.31 9.70
CA VAL A 141 23.34 -8.54 10.90
C VAL A 141 22.31 -8.99 11.93
N GLY A 142 22.79 -9.82 12.84
CA GLY A 142 22.01 -10.34 13.95
C GLY A 142 21.72 -9.20 14.91
N THR A 143 20.74 -8.38 14.57
CA THR A 143 19.98 -7.49 15.44
C THR A 143 18.72 -7.22 14.63
N ALA A 144 17.53 -7.67 15.01
CA ALA A 144 16.73 -7.00 16.04
C ALA A 144 16.73 -5.46 15.92
N ASP A 145 17.04 -4.91 14.73
CA ASP A 145 16.70 -3.53 14.43
C ASP A 145 15.18 -3.49 14.31
N ASN A 146 14.53 -3.30 15.46
CA ASN A 146 13.09 -3.14 15.61
C ASN A 146 12.61 -1.82 14.99
N SER A 147 13.38 -1.23 14.07
CA SER A 147 12.92 -0.10 13.30
C SER A 147 11.56 -0.45 12.68
N PRO A 148 10.53 0.39 12.86
CA PRO A 148 9.20 0.14 12.31
C PRO A 148 9.21 0.04 10.77
N HIS A 149 10.30 0.51 10.15
CA HIS A 149 10.62 0.42 8.75
C HIS A 149 11.63 -0.69 8.41
N ALA A 150 11.87 -1.70 9.25
CA ALA A 150 12.80 -2.78 8.90
C ALA A 150 12.05 -3.97 8.31
N GLY A 151 12.33 -4.29 7.04
CA GLY A 151 11.95 -5.58 6.46
C GLY A 151 10.98 -5.49 5.30
N ILE A 152 11.05 -6.52 4.45
CA ILE A 152 10.25 -6.58 3.24
C ILE A 152 8.75 -6.78 3.50
N ASP A 153 8.42 -7.44 4.60
CA ASP A 153 7.07 -7.60 5.14
C ASP A 153 6.36 -6.28 5.38
N SER A 154 7.09 -5.23 5.73
CA SER A 154 6.50 -3.90 5.91
C SER A 154 6.50 -3.09 4.61
N TRP A 155 7.62 -3.01 3.91
CA TRP A 155 7.74 -2.11 2.75
C TRP A 155 6.92 -2.53 1.55
N THR A 156 7.01 -3.82 1.19
CA THR A 156 6.32 -4.32 -0.01
C THR A 156 4.83 -4.32 0.20
N ALA A 157 4.36 -4.74 1.38
CA ALA A 157 2.94 -4.69 1.71
C ALA A 157 2.39 -3.27 1.60
N VAL A 158 3.06 -2.27 2.20
CA VAL A 158 2.63 -0.86 2.15
C VAL A 158 2.48 -0.36 0.71
N TRP A 159 3.49 -0.60 -0.13
CA TRP A 159 3.41 -0.22 -1.55
C TRP A 159 2.19 -0.84 -2.23
N GLN A 160 2.00 -2.14 -2.06
CA GLN A 160 0.90 -2.85 -2.72
C GLN A 160 -0.47 -2.43 -2.20
N VAL A 161 -0.58 -2.10 -0.90
CA VAL A 161 -1.77 -1.44 -0.34
C VAL A 161 -2.02 -0.11 -1.05
N GLY A 162 -1.02 0.76 -1.15
CA GLY A 162 -1.13 2.05 -1.83
C GLY A 162 -1.57 1.92 -3.28
N LEU A 163 -0.92 1.04 -4.03
CA LEU A 163 -1.21 0.84 -5.44
C LEU A 163 -2.60 0.23 -5.67
N THR A 164 -2.99 -0.73 -4.83
CA THR A 164 -4.34 -1.30 -4.83
C THR A 164 -5.38 -0.21 -4.58
N MET A 165 -5.16 0.65 -3.57
CA MET A 165 -6.06 1.76 -3.27
C MET A 165 -6.14 2.77 -4.40
N GLN A 166 -5.00 3.14 -5.00
CA GLN A 166 -4.96 4.00 -6.17
C GLN A 166 -5.81 3.44 -7.32
N MET A 167 -5.70 2.14 -7.61
CA MET A 167 -6.48 1.47 -8.65
C MET A 167 -7.98 1.47 -8.33
N LEU A 168 -8.36 1.09 -7.10
CA LEU A 168 -9.75 1.11 -6.64
C LEU A 168 -10.36 2.51 -6.70
N MET A 169 -9.59 3.55 -6.37
CA MET A 169 -10.05 4.94 -6.42
C MET A 169 -10.16 5.48 -7.85
N SER A 170 -9.30 5.03 -8.76
CA SER A 170 -9.32 5.51 -10.14
C SER A 170 -10.42 4.89 -11.01
N LEU A 171 -10.88 3.68 -10.65
CA LEU A 171 -11.72 2.81 -11.47
C LEU A 171 -11.08 2.39 -12.80
N GLU A 172 -9.75 2.55 -12.97
CA GLU A 172 -9.01 2.12 -14.14
C GLU A 172 -7.94 1.08 -13.74
N LEU A 173 -8.21 -0.19 -14.05
CA LEU A 173 -7.30 -1.30 -13.75
C LEU A 173 -6.12 -1.38 -14.75
N ASP A 174 -6.33 -0.97 -16.01
CA ASP A 174 -5.38 -1.26 -17.11
C ASP A 174 -4.37 -0.13 -17.42
N THR A 175 -4.62 1.10 -16.97
CA THR A 175 -3.83 2.29 -17.31
C THR A 175 -2.85 2.70 -16.21
N ILE A 176 -3.13 2.34 -14.96
CA ILE A 176 -2.36 2.82 -13.80
C ILE A 176 -1.04 2.08 -13.61
N ALA A 177 -1.02 0.78 -13.91
CA ALA A 177 0.21 0.00 -13.98
C ALA A 177 1.22 0.61 -14.98
N LYS A 178 0.72 1.16 -16.09
CA LYS A 178 1.50 1.84 -17.12
C LYS A 178 1.90 3.27 -16.73
N GLY A 179 1.30 3.82 -15.68
CA GLY A 179 1.56 5.17 -15.18
C GLY A 179 2.74 5.27 -14.22
N VAL A 180 3.27 4.14 -13.76
CA VAL A 180 4.52 4.09 -12.98
C VAL A 180 5.67 3.92 -13.95
N ASP A 181 6.45 4.98 -14.12
CA ASP A 181 7.69 4.92 -14.87
C ASP A 181 8.82 5.34 -13.95
N PHE A 182 9.57 4.33 -13.48
CA PHE A 182 10.79 4.56 -12.71
C PHE A 182 11.94 5.06 -13.59
N SER A 183 11.75 5.38 -14.86
CA SER A 183 12.77 6.08 -15.63
C SER A 183 12.89 7.52 -15.16
N ALA A 184 14.11 8.07 -15.16
CA ALA A 184 14.33 9.50 -14.91
C ALA A 184 14.08 10.35 -16.17
N ALA A 185 13.35 9.82 -17.17
CA ALA A 185 13.01 10.56 -18.38
C ALA A 185 11.95 11.62 -18.10
N ASP A 186 11.84 12.62 -18.98
CA ASP A 186 10.82 13.65 -18.87
C ASP A 186 9.41 13.02 -18.82
N GLY A 187 8.69 13.27 -17.73
CA GLY A 187 7.36 12.70 -17.47
C GLY A 187 7.37 11.39 -16.69
N GLY A 188 8.54 10.83 -16.36
CA GLY A 188 8.69 9.69 -15.45
C GLY A 188 8.14 10.02 -14.07
N ARG A 189 7.45 9.06 -13.45
CA ARG A 189 6.86 9.21 -12.13
C ARG A 189 6.99 7.92 -11.34
N ASP A 190 7.53 8.06 -10.14
CA ASP A 190 7.65 7.00 -9.15
C ASP A 190 6.29 6.47 -8.68
N ALA A 191 5.20 7.21 -8.92
CA ALA A 191 3.84 6.84 -8.61
C ALA A 191 2.87 7.36 -9.70
N PRO A 192 1.65 6.79 -9.82
CA PRO A 192 0.64 7.27 -10.75
C PRO A 192 0.25 8.75 -10.51
N SER A 193 -0.48 9.36 -11.46
CA SER A 193 -0.91 10.76 -11.30
C SER A 193 -2.02 10.91 -10.25
N ARG A 194 -1.84 11.80 -9.28
CA ARG A 194 -2.91 12.22 -8.33
C ARG A 194 -3.88 13.25 -8.88
N ALA A 195 -3.59 13.85 -10.04
CA ALA A 195 -4.32 15.02 -10.56
C ALA A 195 -5.82 14.77 -10.76
N TRP A 196 -6.21 13.51 -11.05
CA TRP A 196 -7.60 13.13 -11.28
C TRP A 196 -8.30 12.60 -10.02
N LEU A 197 -7.53 12.23 -8.99
CA LEU A 197 -8.08 11.81 -7.71
C LEU A 197 -8.60 13.00 -6.91
N ARG A 198 -7.99 14.17 -7.08
CA ARG A 198 -8.57 15.44 -6.61
C ARG A 198 -9.38 16.05 -7.76
N PRO A 199 -10.60 16.58 -7.52
CA PRO A 199 -11.29 16.73 -6.24
C PRO A 199 -12.15 15.50 -5.84
N ARG A 200 -12.06 14.38 -6.57
CA ARG A 200 -12.94 13.22 -6.39
C ARG A 200 -12.78 12.48 -5.07
N TYR A 201 -11.70 12.70 -4.33
CA TYR A 201 -11.43 12.09 -3.03
C TYR A 201 -10.85 13.14 -2.08
N SER A 202 -11.05 12.93 -0.77
CA SER A 202 -10.51 13.85 0.24
C SER A 202 -8.99 13.92 0.16
N GLY A 203 -8.42 15.11 0.40
CA GLY A 203 -6.96 15.31 0.43
C GLY A 203 -6.24 14.28 1.32
N ARG A 204 -6.73 14.04 2.54
CA ARG A 204 -6.15 13.06 3.47
C ARG A 204 -6.06 11.65 2.89
N LEU A 205 -7.14 11.12 2.32
CA LEU A 205 -7.14 9.80 1.68
C LEU A 205 -6.13 9.72 0.53
N VAL A 206 -6.10 10.75 -0.32
CA VAL A 206 -5.14 10.82 -1.44
C VAL A 206 -3.71 10.85 -0.90
N GLU A 207 -3.40 11.69 0.10
CA GLU A 207 -2.03 11.75 0.62
C GLU A 207 -1.60 10.45 1.30
N LEU A 208 -2.48 9.77 2.06
CA LEU A 208 -2.14 8.46 2.64
C LEU A 208 -1.82 7.41 1.58
N VAL A 209 -2.56 7.39 0.47
CA VAL A 209 -2.23 6.50 -0.67
C VAL A 209 -0.83 6.82 -1.23
N TYR A 210 -0.45 8.09 -1.33
CA TYR A 210 0.85 8.47 -1.90
C TYR A 210 2.00 8.30 -0.92
N GLN A 211 1.76 8.39 0.39
CA GLN A 211 2.74 8.01 1.41
C GLN A 211 3.09 6.52 1.35
N CYS A 212 2.19 5.67 0.82
CA CYS A 212 2.50 4.27 0.53
C CYS A 212 3.37 4.08 -0.72
N LEU A 213 3.28 5.00 -1.69
CA LEU A 213 3.84 4.88 -3.04
C LEU A 213 5.20 5.56 -3.21
N HIS A 214 5.91 5.85 -2.13
CA HIS A 214 7.30 6.30 -2.23
C HIS A 214 8.18 5.18 -2.83
N ALA A 215 8.94 5.50 -3.89
CA ALA A 215 9.78 4.51 -4.54
C ALA A 215 10.87 3.97 -3.62
N HIS A 216 11.50 4.83 -2.81
CA HIS A 216 12.45 4.38 -1.80
C HIS A 216 11.70 3.80 -0.58
N PRO A 217 11.96 2.54 -0.18
CA PRO A 217 11.22 1.89 0.89
C PRO A 217 11.24 2.63 2.24
N ALA A 218 12.36 3.28 2.58
CA ALA A 218 12.49 4.00 3.84
C ALA A 218 11.63 5.29 3.92
N ASP A 219 11.17 5.79 2.78
CA ASP A 219 10.32 6.99 2.72
C ASP A 219 8.84 6.64 2.79
N ARG A 220 8.49 5.34 2.74
CA ARG A 220 7.10 4.87 2.86
C ARG A 220 6.64 4.98 4.32
N ILE A 221 5.37 5.32 4.51
CA ILE A 221 4.72 5.24 5.81
C ILE A 221 4.89 3.83 6.41
N ALA A 222 5.19 3.75 7.71
CA ALA A 222 5.26 2.46 8.40
C ALA A 222 3.87 1.81 8.44
N VAL A 223 3.81 0.48 8.45
CA VAL A 223 2.52 -0.26 8.44
C VAL A 223 1.64 0.10 9.64
N ASP A 224 2.24 0.24 10.82
CA ASP A 224 1.60 0.67 12.07
C ASP A 224 1.05 2.09 11.96
N ALA A 225 1.89 3.06 11.58
CA ALA A 225 1.45 4.43 11.32
C ALA A 225 0.34 4.50 10.24
N LEU A 226 0.41 3.68 9.19
CA LEU A 226 -0.61 3.61 8.15
C LEU A 226 -1.94 3.13 8.71
N HIS A 227 -1.92 2.08 9.53
CA HIS A 227 -3.11 1.59 10.20
C HIS A 227 -3.73 2.69 11.07
N ASP A 228 -2.92 3.37 11.89
CA ASP A 228 -3.40 4.39 12.82
C ASP A 228 -3.99 5.61 12.08
N GLU A 229 -3.33 6.07 11.02
CA GLU A 229 -3.83 7.16 10.18
C GLU A 229 -5.14 6.83 9.47
N VAL A 230 -5.28 5.59 8.98
CA VAL A 230 -6.52 5.14 8.34
C VAL A 230 -7.64 4.95 9.36
N MET A 231 -7.32 4.44 10.55
CA MET A 231 -8.26 4.36 11.68
C MET A 231 -8.77 5.73 12.09
N ASP A 232 -7.89 6.71 12.27
CA ASP A 232 -8.26 8.09 12.59
C ASP A 232 -9.08 8.73 11.46
N ALA A 233 -8.75 8.43 10.20
CA ALA A 233 -9.57 8.86 9.06
C ALA A 233 -10.98 8.24 9.06
N CYS A 234 -11.13 6.99 9.51
CA CYS A 234 -12.44 6.34 9.68
C CYS A 234 -13.21 6.93 10.86
N ALA A 235 -12.56 7.18 11.99
CA ALA A 235 -13.16 7.82 13.16
C ALA A 235 -13.69 9.21 12.82
N HIS A 236 -12.92 10.02 12.09
CA HIS A 236 -13.36 11.33 11.64
C HIS A 236 -14.59 11.27 10.73
N VAL A 237 -14.70 10.26 9.84
CA VAL A 237 -15.91 10.07 9.04
C VAL A 237 -17.10 9.70 9.92
N GLN A 238 -16.89 8.89 10.96
CA GLN A 238 -17.94 8.55 11.91
C GLN A 238 -18.42 9.78 12.68
N GLU A 239 -17.53 10.66 13.14
CA GLU A 239 -17.93 11.92 13.80
C GLU A 239 -18.85 12.77 12.92
N VAL A 240 -18.51 12.87 11.63
CA VAL A 240 -19.35 13.62 10.68
C VAL A 240 -20.66 12.88 10.39
N PHE A 241 -20.63 11.56 10.35
CA PHE A 241 -21.83 10.73 10.22
C PHE A 241 -22.79 10.95 11.41
N ASP A 242 -22.27 10.99 12.63
CA ASP A 242 -23.05 11.18 13.86
C ASP A 242 -23.60 12.62 13.99
N ALA A 243 -22.87 13.61 13.49
CA ALA A 243 -23.30 15.00 13.47
C ALA A 243 -24.35 15.30 12.38
N ALA A 244 -24.51 14.42 11.39
CA ALA A 244 -25.44 14.62 10.30
C ALA A 244 -26.90 14.42 10.77
N PRO A 245 -27.83 15.33 10.41
CA PRO A 245 -29.24 15.10 10.70
C PRO A 245 -29.75 13.81 10.00
N PRO A 246 -30.71 13.08 10.59
CA PRO A 246 -31.21 11.80 10.06
C PRO A 246 -31.77 11.86 8.63
N TRP A 247 -32.10 13.06 8.15
CA TRP A 247 -32.69 13.33 6.85
C TRP A 247 -31.70 13.96 5.85
N ALA A 248 -30.45 14.21 6.25
CA ALA A 248 -29.46 14.79 5.35
C ALA A 248 -29.19 13.82 4.20
N PRO A 249 -29.38 14.23 2.93
CA PRO A 249 -29.06 13.38 1.78
C PRO A 249 -27.57 13.03 1.87
N GLY A 250 -27.29 11.73 2.07
CA GLY A 250 -26.08 11.27 2.73
C GLY A 250 -24.78 11.88 2.22
N LEU A 251 -24.01 12.49 3.12
CA LEU A 251 -22.56 12.81 3.08
C LEU A 251 -21.95 13.23 1.73
N GLN A 252 -22.72 13.70 0.76
CA GLN A 252 -22.20 14.20 -0.52
C GLN A 252 -21.34 15.45 -0.32
N ASP A 253 -21.57 16.19 0.76
CA ASP A 253 -20.81 17.39 1.16
C ASP A 253 -19.53 17.12 1.97
N LEU A 254 -19.25 15.85 2.35
CA LEU A 254 -17.90 15.47 2.84
C LEU A 254 -16.82 15.54 1.73
N ALA A 255 -17.22 15.86 0.50
CA ALA A 255 -16.33 16.16 -0.62
C ALA A 255 -15.66 17.54 -0.50
N ALA A 256 -16.12 18.44 0.38
CA ALA A 256 -15.38 19.67 0.66
C ALA A 256 -14.10 19.31 1.45
N PRO A 257 -12.90 19.59 0.92
CA PRO A 257 -11.68 19.28 1.63
C PRO A 257 -11.61 20.19 2.87
N LEU A 258 -11.78 19.61 4.05
CA LEU A 258 -11.16 20.14 5.27
C LEU A 258 -9.65 19.94 5.09
N ASP A 259 -9.05 20.80 4.27
CA ASP A 259 -7.62 20.78 3.98
C ASP A 259 -6.89 21.35 5.21
N LYS A 260 -6.77 20.53 6.26
CA LYS A 260 -5.85 20.78 7.38
C LYS A 260 -4.39 20.55 6.99
N TYR A 261 -4.12 20.09 5.76
CA TYR A 261 -2.79 19.79 5.25
C TYR A 261 -2.47 20.63 4.03
N PRO A 262 -2.04 21.90 4.20
CA PRO A 262 -1.71 22.76 3.06
C PRO A 262 -0.69 22.06 2.16
N VAL A 263 -1.00 22.06 0.86
CA VAL A 263 -0.32 21.39 -0.27
C VAL A 263 1.13 21.88 -0.48
N SER A 264 1.76 22.58 0.47
CA SER A 264 2.99 23.34 0.28
C SER A 264 4.24 22.86 1.03
N ALA A 265 4.23 21.73 1.75
CA ALA A 265 5.44 21.29 2.48
C ALA A 265 6.37 20.32 1.74
N ASN A 266 5.88 19.53 0.77
CA ASN A 266 6.71 18.58 0.04
C ASN A 266 6.80 18.97 -1.44
N ARG A 267 7.72 19.89 -1.75
CA ARG A 267 8.29 20.00 -3.09
C ARG A 267 9.17 18.77 -3.32
N LEU A 268 8.71 17.86 -4.16
CA LEU A 268 9.55 16.96 -4.95
C LEU A 268 9.40 17.37 -6.41
#